data_AF-A0A534SLG7-F1
#
_entry.id   AF-A0A534SLG7-F1
#
_cell.length_a   1.000
_cell.length_b   1.000
_cell.length_c   1.000
_cell.angle_alpha   90.00
_cell.angle_beta   90.00
_cell.angle_gamma   90.00
#
_symmetry.space_group_name_H-M   'P 1'
#
loop_
_entity.id
_entity.type
_entity.pdbx_description
1 polymer ?
#
loop_
_entity_poly.entity_id
_entity_poly.type
_entity_poly.pdbx_seq_one_letter_code
_entity_poly.pdbx_strand_id
1 'polypeptide(L)' 'MALERLPSSATTTEVAARIDRDGYAIVERAVAPAVLDRARAELQPHLDTTPLGPDDFAGRRTRRTGGLVARSATCRDI' A
#
# COMPACT_ATOMS: atom_id res chain seq x y z
N MET A 1 19.27 3.63 12.89
CA MET A 1 18.33 2.78 13.65
C MET A 1 17.65 1.86 12.64
N ALA A 2 17.67 0.54 12.85
CA ALA A 2 17.06 -0.42 11.93
C ALA A 2 15.56 -0.55 12.24
N LEU A 3 14.71 -0.54 11.20
CA LEU A 3 13.28 -0.79 11.37
C LEU A 3 13.07 -2.29 11.50
N GLU A 4 12.48 -2.74 12.60
CA GLU A 4 12.13 -4.15 12.80
C GLU A 4 10.99 -4.58 11.87
N ARG A 5 11.01 -5.85 11.47
CA ARG A 5 10.14 -6.41 10.43
C ARG A 5 9.61 -7.76 10.90
N LEU A 6 8.32 -7.98 10.71
CA LEU A 6 7.63 -9.22 11.02
C LEU A 6 7.54 -10.11 9.77
N PRO A 7 7.59 -11.45 9.92
CA PRO A 7 7.32 -12.35 8.81
C PRO A 7 5.83 -12.31 8.40
N SER A 8 5.51 -12.80 7.20
CA SER A 8 4.12 -12.93 6.73
C SER A 8 3.27 -13.87 7.57
N SER A 9 3.89 -14.72 8.40
CA SER A 9 3.23 -15.64 9.33
C SER A 9 2.91 -15.00 10.69
N ALA A 10 3.26 -13.72 10.90
CA ALA A 10 2.97 -13.04 12.15
C ALA A 10 1.46 -12.97 12.40
N THR A 11 1.08 -13.16 13.65
CA THR A 11 -0.30 -13.06 14.09
C THR A 11 -0.75 -11.61 14.17
N THR A 12 -2.05 -11.38 14.11
CA THR A 12 -2.64 -10.04 14.29
C THR A 12 -2.31 -9.45 15.65
N THR A 13 -2.21 -10.28 16.70
CA THR A 13 -1.80 -9.85 18.05
C THR A 13 -0.36 -9.33 18.07
N GLU A 14 0.57 -10.02 17.41
CA GLU A 14 1.97 -9.57 17.31
C GLU A 14 2.06 -8.24 16.55
N VAL A 15 1.33 -8.11 15.43
CA VAL A 15 1.28 -6.86 14.66
C VAL A 15 0.69 -5.72 15.49
N ALA A 16 -0.41 -5.96 16.21
CA ALA A 16 -1.02 -4.95 17.08
C ALA A 16 -0.08 -4.51 18.20
N ALA A 17 0.63 -5.45 18.83
CA ALA A 17 1.61 -5.14 19.87
C ALA A 17 2.79 -4.29 19.34
N ARG A 18 3.22 -4.49 18.09
CA ARG A 18 4.23 -3.62 17.44
C ARG A 18 3.70 -2.20 17.25
N ILE A 19 2.47 -2.07 16.75
CA ILE A 19 1.85 -0.76 16.52
C ILE A 19 1.68 -0.01 17.85
N ASP A 20 1.24 -0.69 18.91
CA ASP A 20 1.09 -0.06 20.23
C ASP A 20 2.43 0.45 20.80
N ARG A 21 3.48 -0.36 20.70
CA ARG A 21 4.80 0.01 21.25
C ARG A 21 5.57 1.02 20.40
N ASP A 22 5.56 0.87 19.07
CA ASP A 22 6.44 1.63 18.17
C ASP A 22 5.69 2.63 17.27
N GLY A 23 4.36 2.60 17.24
CA GLY A 23 3.52 3.38 16.33
C GLY A 23 3.43 2.84 14.90
N TYR A 24 4.10 1.72 14.60
CA TYR A 24 4.08 1.09 13.28
C TYR A 24 4.39 -0.41 13.34
N ALA A 25 4.09 -1.12 12.23
CA ALA A 25 4.57 -2.48 11.98
C ALA A 25 4.88 -2.65 10.49
N ILE A 26 5.96 -3.35 10.18
CA ILE A 26 6.30 -3.77 8.81
C ILE A 26 6.11 -5.28 8.75
N VAL A 27 5.14 -5.75 7.96
CA VAL A 27 4.93 -7.19 7.69
C VAL A 27 5.48 -7.50 6.32
N GLU A 28 6.55 -8.30 6.27
CA GLU A 28 7.15 -8.70 5.01
C GLU A 28 6.24 -9.67 4.27
N ARG A 29 6.14 -9.51 2.95
CA ARG A 29 5.40 -10.44 2.07
C ARG A 29 3.95 -10.67 2.52
N ALA A 30 3.31 -9.65 3.11
CA ALA A 30 1.91 -9.70 3.52
C ALA A 30 0.96 -10.01 2.35
N VAL A 31 1.35 -9.63 1.13
CA VAL A 31 0.65 -9.92 -0.11
C VAL A 31 1.63 -10.59 -1.07
N ALA A 32 1.18 -11.63 -1.78
CA ALA A 32 2.00 -12.32 -2.77
C ALA A 32 2.38 -11.36 -3.93
N PRO A 33 3.64 -11.37 -4.41
CA PRO A 33 4.08 -10.46 -5.47
C PRO A 33 3.19 -10.47 -6.73
N ALA A 34 2.73 -11.65 -7.15
CA ALA A 34 1.85 -11.79 -8.32
C ALA A 34 0.49 -11.07 -8.17
N VAL A 35 -0.01 -10.88 -6.95
CA VAL A 35 -1.22 -10.09 -6.70
C VAL A 35 -0.92 -8.61 -6.92
N LEU A 36 0.23 -8.13 -6.44
CA LEU A 36 0.67 -6.75 -6.65
C LEU A 36 0.91 -6.44 -8.13
N ASP A 37 1.49 -7.38 -8.89
CA ASP A 37 1.71 -7.23 -10.33
C ASP A 37 0.39 -7.10 -11.10
N ARG A 38 -0.61 -7.92 -10.78
CA ARG A 38 -1.96 -7.82 -11.37
C ARG A 38 -2.63 -6.49 -11.03
N ALA A 39 -2.65 -6.10 -9.76
CA ALA A 39 -3.21 -4.82 -9.33
C ALA A 39 -2.52 -3.65 -10.04
N ARG A 40 -1.19 -3.69 -10.19
CA ARG A 40 -0.45 -2.66 -10.92
C ARG A 40 -0.84 -2.59 -12.40
N ALA A 41 -0.96 -3.72 -13.08
CA ALA A 41 -1.37 -3.76 -14.48
C ALA A 41 -2.77 -3.17 -14.70
N GLU A 42 -3.72 -3.51 -13.82
CA GLU A 42 -5.08 -2.96 -13.85
C GLU A 42 -5.12 -1.46 -13.57
N LEU A 43 -4.28 -0.98 -12.65
CA LEU A 43 -4.25 0.43 -12.24
C LEU A 43 -3.41 1.33 -13.16
N GLN A 44 -2.50 0.77 -13.97
CA GLN A 44 -1.53 1.54 -14.75
C GLN A 44 -2.16 2.68 -15.58
N PRO A 45 -3.26 2.48 -16.32
CA PRO A 45 -3.88 3.56 -17.10
C PRO A 45 -4.36 4.73 -16.22
N HIS A 46 -4.78 4.44 -14.98
CA HIS A 46 -5.21 5.44 -14.02
C HIS A 46 -4.02 6.13 -13.35
N LEU A 47 -2.93 5.41 -13.07
CA LEU A 47 -1.70 5.98 -12.53
C LEU A 47 -1.06 6.96 -13.52
N ASP A 48 -1.05 6.60 -14.80
CA ASP A 48 -0.44 7.40 -15.89
C ASP A 48 -1.15 8.73 -16.09
N THR A 49 -2.49 8.72 -15.99
CA THR A 49 -3.36 9.89 -16.16
C THR A 49 -3.58 10.70 -14.88
N THR A 50 -3.12 10.20 -13.71
CA THR A 50 -3.25 10.94 -12.45
C THR A 50 -2.32 12.16 -12.46
N PRO A 51 -2.86 13.39 -12.32
CA PRO A 51 -2.05 14.60 -12.32
C PRO A 51 -1.16 14.68 -11.07
N LEU A 52 -0.14 15.54 -11.14
CA LEU A 52 0.62 15.93 -9.97
C LEU A 52 -0.26 16.74 -9.00
N GLY A 53 0.10 16.74 -7.72
CA GLY A 53 -0.62 17.50 -6.70
C GLY A 53 -0.69 19.01 -7.03
N PRO A 54 -1.85 19.66 -6.85
CA PRO A 54 -2.05 21.06 -7.24
C PRO A 54 -1.39 22.08 -6.30
N ASP A 55 -1.05 21.65 -5.07
CA ASP A 55 -0.59 22.52 -3.99
C ASP A 55 0.47 21.82 -3.11
N ASP A 56 0.89 22.51 -2.06
CA ASP A 56 1.93 22.04 -1.15
C ASP A 56 1.42 20.99 -0.15
N PHE A 57 0.11 20.92 0.08
CA PHE A 57 -0.50 19.89 0.93
C PHE A 57 -0.54 18.54 0.20
N ALA A 58 -1.05 18.54 -1.03
CA ALA A 58 -1.05 17.36 -1.89
C ALA A 58 0.39 16.98 -2.26
N GLY A 59 1.24 17.98 -2.49
CA GLY A 59 2.63 17.87 -2.90
C GLY A 59 2.76 17.93 -4.41
N ARG A 60 3.42 18.99 -4.93
CA ARG A 60 3.57 19.30 -6.37
C ARG A 60 4.28 18.25 -7.22
N ARG A 61 4.86 17.23 -6.58
CA ARG A 61 5.60 16.13 -7.24
C ARG A 61 5.03 14.75 -6.92
N THR A 62 3.89 14.68 -6.23
CA THR A 62 3.24 13.41 -5.88
C THR A 62 2.05 13.16 -6.81
N ARG A 63 1.70 11.89 -7.03
CA ARG A 63 0.46 11.45 -7.67
C ARG A 63 -0.36 10.68 -6.66
N ARG A 64 -1.67 10.97 -6.57
CA ARG A 64 -2.60 10.34 -5.62
C ARG A 64 -3.79 9.76 -6.38
N THR A 65 -3.66 8.52 -6.86
CA THR A 65 -4.73 7.83 -7.57
C THR A 65 -5.72 7.22 -6.57
N GLY A 66 -6.92 7.80 -6.46
CA GLY A 66 -7.98 7.29 -5.60
C GLY A 66 -8.80 6.14 -6.23
N GLY A 67 -9.85 5.68 -5.53
CA GLY A 67 -10.87 4.80 -6.11
C GLY A 67 -10.39 3.43 -6.58
N LEU A 68 -9.34 2.88 -5.95
CA LEU A 68 -8.69 1.63 -6.37
C LEU A 68 -9.67 0.46 -6.44
N VAL A 69 -10.55 0.32 -5.45
CA VAL A 69 -11.60 -0.71 -5.39
C VAL A 69 -12.49 -0.69 -6.64
N ALA A 70 -12.82 0.49 -7.18
CA ALA A 70 -13.65 0.59 -8.38
C ALA A 70 -12.88 0.28 -9.67
N ARG A 71 -11.56 0.50 -9.68
CA ARG A 71 -10.69 0.50 -10.86
C ARG A 71 -9.91 -0.80 -11.06
N SER A 72 -9.78 -1.63 -10.01
CA SER A 72 -9.04 -2.89 -10.05
C SER A 72 -9.90 -3.98 -9.42
N ALA A 73 -10.12 -5.07 -10.16
CA ALA A 73 -10.75 -6.27 -9.62
C ALA A 73 -9.87 -6.87 -8.53
N THR A 74 -8.55 -6.90 -8.77
CA THR A 74 -7.59 -7.41 -7.79
C THR A 74 -7.63 -6.62 -6.47
N CYS A 75 -7.74 -5.28 -6.49
CA CYS A 75 -7.88 -4.48 -5.27
C CYS A 75 -9.24 -4.63 -4.57
N ARG A 76 -10.26 -5.16 -5.25
CA ARG A 76 -11.60 -5.35 -4.68
C ARG A 76 -11.70 -6.65 -3.89
N ASP A 77 -10.89 -7.64 -4.24
CA ASP A 77 -10.94 -9.01 -3.70
C ASP A 77 -9.94 -9.26 -2.56
N ILE A 78 -9.15 -8.24 -2.18
CA ILE A 78 -8.21 -8.26 -1.04
C ILE A 78 -8.82 -7.58 0.19
#